data_AF-A0A327NMY0-F1
#
_entry.id   AF-A0A327NMY0-F1
#
_cell.length_a   1.000
_cell.length_b   1.000
_cell.length_c   1.000
_cell.angle_alpha   90.00
_cell.angle_beta   90.00
_cell.angle_gamma   90.00
#
_symmetry.space_group_name_H-M   'P 1'
#
loop_
_entity.id
_entity.type
_entity.pdbx_description
1 polymer ?
#
loop_
_entity_poly.entity_id
_entity_poly.type
_entity_poly.pdbx_seq_one_letter_code
_entity_poly.pdbx_strand_id
1 'polypeptide(L)' 'MWYFLIKQSSLETKQYQNLQKRASLTEVERFNEPYENWHLFSVEKDKYAAFMDYLDRDGIAYELVPDRPTRAEMLAMMK' A
#
# COMPACT_ATOMS: atom_id res chain seq x y z
N MET A 1 -7.58 -10.16 -6.59
CA MET A 1 -6.84 -9.52 -5.49
C MET A 1 -6.88 -8.02 -5.72
N TRP A 2 -6.80 -7.22 -4.67
CA TRP A 2 -6.63 -5.78 -4.76
C TRP A 2 -5.26 -5.40 -4.23
N TYR A 3 -4.65 -4.39 -4.84
CA TYR A 3 -3.31 -3.96 -4.49
C TYR A 3 -3.37 -2.50 -4.03
N PHE A 4 -2.94 -2.30 -2.78
CA PHE A 4 -2.87 -1.00 -2.16
C PHE A 4 -1.42 -0.57 -2.06
N LEU A 5 -1.12 0.56 -2.68
CA LEU A 5 0.17 1.22 -2.62
C LEU A 5 0.08 2.36 -1.62
N ILE A 6 0.95 2.36 -0.61
CA ILE A 6 1.00 3.41 0.43
C ILE A 6 2.44 3.89 0.55
N LYS A 7 2.65 5.21 0.54
CA LYS A 7 4.00 5.79 0.71
C LYS A 7 4.54 5.41 2.08
N GLN A 8 5.79 4.96 2.14
CA GLN A 8 6.40 4.56 3.42
C GLN A 8 6.47 5.74 4.40
N SER A 9 6.67 6.96 3.91
CA SER A 9 6.72 8.19 4.72
C SER A 9 5.37 8.57 5.32
N SER A 10 4.25 8.12 4.74
CA SER A 10 2.90 8.47 5.18
C SER A 10 2.30 7.45 6.15
N LEU A 11 3.08 6.46 6.59
CA LEU A 11 2.56 5.35 7.38
C LEU A 11 3.32 5.18 8.68
N GLU A 12 2.62 5.33 9.79
CA GLU A 12 3.22 5.08 11.11
C GLU A 12 3.44 3.58 11.33
N THR A 13 4.43 3.23 12.14
CA THR A 13 4.76 1.85 12.50
C THR A 13 3.52 1.06 12.97
N LYS A 14 2.66 1.68 13.78
CA LYS A 14 1.44 1.03 14.30
C LYS A 14 0.42 0.77 13.17
N GLN A 15 0.23 1.73 12.27
CA GLN A 15 -0.66 1.58 11.12
C GLN A 15 -0.13 0.50 10.17
N TYR A 16 1.17 0.51 9.88
CA TYR A 16 1.83 -0.52 9.07
C TYR A 16 1.61 -1.93 9.64
N GLN A 17 1.86 -2.14 10.93
CA GLN A 17 1.63 -3.43 11.59
C GLN A 17 0.16 -3.86 11.55
N ASN A 18 -0.77 -2.92 11.66
CA ASN A 18 -2.20 -3.21 11.57
C ASN A 18 -2.60 -3.63 10.15
N LEU A 19 -2.08 -2.95 9.13
CA LEU A 19 -2.32 -3.30 7.72
C LEU A 19 -1.71 -4.65 7.37
N GLN A 20 -0.49 -4.93 7.84
CA GLN A 20 0.20 -6.21 7.60
C GLN A 20 -0.61 -7.40 8.14
N LYS A 21 -1.31 -7.25 9.26
CA LYS A 21 -2.19 -8.30 9.81
C LYS A 21 -3.46 -8.54 8.99
N ARG A 22 -3.87 -7.57 8.16
CA ARG A 22 -5.11 -7.60 7.37
C ARG A 22 -4.85 -7.99 5.90
N ALA A 23 -3.68 -7.64 5.37
CA ALA A 23 -3.25 -8.03 4.04
C ALA A 23 -2.87 -9.51 3.99
N SER A 24 -2.99 -10.12 2.81
CA SER A 24 -2.47 -11.48 2.58
C SER A 24 -0.98 -11.48 2.27
N LEU A 25 -0.49 -10.41 1.62
CA LEU A 25 0.93 -10.21 1.37
C LEU A 25 1.28 -8.74 1.58
N THR A 26 2.46 -8.48 2.12
CA THR A 26 3.03 -7.14 2.26
C THR A 26 4.44 -7.13 1.71
N GLU A 27 4.68 -6.22 0.78
CA GLU A 27 5.97 -6.02 0.14
C GLU A 27 6.41 -4.56 0.33
N VAL A 28 7.71 -4.33 0.30
CA VAL A 28 8.29 -2.98 0.34
C VAL A 28 9.10 -2.80 -0.92
N GLU A 29 8.64 -1.93 -1.81
CA GLU A 29 9.43 -1.52 -2.96
C GLU A 29 10.30 -0.34 -2.58
N ARG A 30 11.61 -0.55 -2.67
CA ARG A 30 12.60 0.47 -2.33
C ARG A 30 13.05 1.22 -3.57
N PHE A 31 13.04 2.53 -3.47
CA PHE A 31 13.58 3.43 -4.47
C PHE A 31 14.80 4.17 -3.90
N ASN A 32 15.65 4.66 -4.80
CA ASN A 32 16.76 5.52 -4.43
C ASN A 32 16.30 6.98 -4.45
N GLU A 33 16.97 7.83 -3.68
CA GLU A 33 16.73 9.27 -3.69
C GLU A 33 16.74 9.82 -5.14
N PRO A 34 15.79 10.71 -5.50
CA PRO A 34 14.86 11.45 -4.63
C PRO A 34 13.50 10.76 -4.40
N TYR A 35 13.32 9.52 -4.82
CA TYR A 35 12.02 8.85 -4.83
C TYR A 35 11.70 8.19 -3.48
N GLU A 36 10.44 8.27 -3.05
CA GLU A 36 9.98 7.64 -1.81
C GLU A 36 9.79 6.13 -1.98
N ASN A 37 9.89 5.37 -0.89
CA ASN A 37 9.58 3.94 -0.92
C ASN A 37 8.06 3.71 -0.87
N TRP A 38 7.60 2.61 -1.47
CA TRP A 38 6.20 2.18 -1.40
C TRP A 38 6.06 0.92 -0.55
N HIS A 39 5.00 0.88 0.25
CA HIS A 39 4.43 -0.36 0.76
C HIS A 39 3.36 -0.85 -0.21
N LEU A 40 3.47 -2.12 -0.61
CA LEU A 40 2.49 -2.80 -1.44
C LEU A 40 1.77 -3.85 -0.59
N PHE A 41 0.47 -3.66 -0.40
CA PHE A 41 -0.39 -4.61 0.30
C PHE A 41 -1.29 -5.33 -0.71
N SER A 42 -1.19 -6.66 -0.75
CA SER A 42 -2.12 -7.50 -1.50
C SER A 42 -3.26 -7.94 -0.59
N VAL A 43 -4.49 -7.61 -0.98
CA VAL A 43 -5.70 -7.84 -0.18
C VAL A 43 -6.69 -8.71 -0.95
N GLU A 44 -7.22 -9.72 -0.29
CA GLU A 44 -8.24 -10.60 -0.86
C GLU A 44 -9.59 -9.91 -0.93
N LYS A 45 -10.46 -10.39 -1.83
CA LYS A 45 -11.74 -9.74 -2.12
C LYS A 45 -12.66 -9.70 -0.88
N ASP A 46 -12.62 -10.72 -0.05
CA ASP A 46 -13.36 -10.83 1.21
C ASP A 46 -12.87 -9.86 2.29
N LYS A 47 -11.56 -9.53 2.30
CA LYS A 47 -10.95 -8.58 3.24
C LYS A 47 -10.92 -7.14 2.76
N TYR A 48 -11.23 -6.90 1.48
CA TYR A 48 -11.16 -5.59 0.85
C TYR A 48 -11.91 -4.51 1.62
N ALA A 49 -13.19 -4.74 1.95
CA ALA A 49 -14.02 -3.74 2.64
C ALA A 49 -13.43 -3.37 4.01
N ALA A 50 -13.03 -4.37 4.80
CA ALA A 50 -12.42 -4.13 6.12
C ALA A 50 -11.05 -3.45 6.04
N PHE A 51 -10.30 -3.66 4.95
CA PHE A 51 -9.03 -3.00 4.70
C PHE A 51 -9.24 -1.53 4.33
N MET A 52 -10.18 -1.27 3.42
CA MET A 52 -10.61 0.08 3.02
C MET A 52 -11.12 0.90 4.20
N ASP A 53 -12.06 0.34 4.98
CA ASP A 53 -12.61 1.02 6.16
C ASP A 53 -11.51 1.44 7.16
N TYR A 54 -10.46 0.63 7.30
CA TYR A 54 -9.33 0.97 8.17
C TYR A 54 -8.50 2.12 7.61
N LEU A 55 -8.20 2.10 6.30
CA LEU A 55 -7.46 3.18 5.63
C LEU A 55 -8.23 4.51 5.73
N ASP A 56 -9.51 4.50 5.40
CA ASP A 56 -10.35 5.69 5.40
C ASP A 56 -10.53 6.26 6.82
N ARG A 57 -10.74 5.39 7.81
CA ARG A 57 -10.88 5.80 9.22
C ARG A 57 -9.61 6.40 9.80
N ASP A 58 -8.45 5.84 9.48
CA ASP A 58 -7.17 6.34 9.97
C ASP A 58 -6.60 7.46 9.08
N GLY A 59 -7.31 7.86 8.01
CA GLY A 59 -6.91 8.94 7.10
C GLY A 59 -5.65 8.62 6.29
N ILE A 60 -5.40 7.35 6.01
CA ILE A 60 -4.21 6.88 5.32
C ILE A 60 -4.41 7.04 3.81
N ALA A 61 -3.58 7.84 3.15
CA ALA A 61 -3.60 7.98 1.70
C ALA A 61 -3.06 6.71 1.03
N TYR A 62 -3.73 6.26 -0.03
CA TYR A 62 -3.36 5.08 -0.79
C TYR A 62 -3.65 5.25 -2.28
N GLU A 63 -2.91 4.51 -3.11
CA GLU A 63 -3.23 4.28 -4.51
C GLU A 63 -3.76 2.85 -4.66
N LEU A 64 -4.95 2.71 -5.24
CA LEU A 64 -5.57 1.41 -5.49
C LEU A 64 -5.33 0.99 -6.94
N VAL A 65 -4.77 -0.19 -7.13
CA VAL A 65 -4.57 -0.77 -8.45
C VAL A 65 -5.18 -2.18 -8.57
N PRO A 66 -5.77 -2.53 -9.73
CA PRO A 66 -6.46 -3.81 -9.93
C PRO A 66 -5.47 -4.99 -10.07
N ASP A 67 -4.25 -4.72 -10.53
CA ASP A 67 -3.21 -5.70 -10.80
C ASP A 67 -1.92 -5.34 -10.06
N ARG A 68 -1.03 -6.32 -9.86
CA ARG A 68 0.24 -6.09 -9.18
C ARG A 68 1.08 -5.10 -10.02
N PRO A 69 1.37 -3.91 -9.49
CA PRO A 69 2.09 -2.89 -10.25
C PRO A 69 3.56 -3.28 -10.38
N THR A 70 4.13 -3.00 -11.55
CA THR A 70 5.56 -3.12 -11.79
C THR A 70 6.32 -1.96 -11.15
N ARG A 71 7.63 -2.14 -10.95
CA ARG A 71 8.51 -1.07 -10.46
C ARG A 71 8.48 0.18 -11.35
N ALA A 72 8.35 0.01 -12.66
CA ALA A 72 8.25 1.13 -13.60
C ALA A 72 6.93 1.92 -13.43
N GLU A 73 5.82 1.23 -13.21
CA GLU A 73 4.52 1.85 -12.97
C GLU A 73 4.48 2.56 -11.61
N MET A 74 4.99 1.93 -10.55
CA MET A 74 5.13 2.56 -9.23
C MET A 74 5.99 3.84 -9.27
N LEU A 75 7.04 3.83 -10.10
CA LEU A 75 7.88 5.02 -10.32
C LEU A 75 7.13 6.10 -11.11
N ALA A 76 6.33 5.72 -12.10
CA ALA A 76 5.55 6.66 -12.91
C ALA A 76 4.49 7.40 -12.08
N MET A 77 3.95 6.77 -11.03
CA MET A 77 2.99 7.40 -10.10
C MET A 77 3.60 8.51 -9.23
N MET A 78 4.94 8.62 -9.15
CA MET A 78 5.63 9.66 -8.40
C MET A 78 6.12 10.85 -9.25
N LYS A 79 6.01 10.75 -10.58
CA LYS A 79 6.46 11.78 -11.52
C LYS A 79 5.33 12.74 -11.85
#